data_AF-A0A919J9E1-F1
#
_entry.id   AF-A0A919J9E1-F1
#
_cell.length_a   1.000
_cell.length_b   1.000
_cell.length_c   1.000
_cell.angle_alpha   90.00
_cell.angle_beta   90.00
_cell.angle_gamma   90.00
#
_symmetry.space_group_name_H-M   'P 1'
#
loop_
_entity.id
_entity.type
_entity.pdbx_description
1 polymer ?
#
loop_
_entity_poly.entity_id
_entity_poly.type
_entity_poly.pdbx_seq_one_letter_code
_entity_poly.pdbx_strand_id
1 'polypeptide(L)'
;MRPHPVVSLAAGITVTLGAVVALTAPTAASADRDDRHRSSYTVGLFGDMPYGDYGRAHYPAVIADMNAAHLAFSLFDGDTKNGSEPCYADPHPEDPANPTPDKAVADATHPDVYKSTLSLFAQLDAPVIYTPGDNEWTDCDRPSTVGGAVSDSSDRLAYLRKLSYPDNRSLGRHKMTVMRQSAAYPENVRFTKGPVTYLALNIPGSDNNFADGTKNGPAAEGQAEYAARNAANLAWLRTGFAAAKAAHSKGVLIVTQADMWDPSAVLTHYADTKAELFRQTTAFAGPVVLVNGDSHSFETTKPLTDYATVNAAGLAGPNVVENFTRVTTFGEAQNHWVSLAVDAQDPNVFTFEQHLIAANIPAYTPPSAP
;
A
#
# COMPACT_ATOMS: atom_id res chain seq x y z
N MET A 1 -104.34 11.08 -13.46
CA MET A 1 -102.91 11.13 -13.83
C MET A 1 -102.11 10.69 -12.61
N ARG A 2 -101.68 9.43 -12.59
CA ARG A 2 -100.97 8.80 -11.46
C ARG A 2 -99.55 8.44 -11.93
N PRO A 3 -98.50 8.70 -11.13
CA PRO A 3 -97.12 8.35 -11.46
C PRO A 3 -96.78 6.94 -10.96
N HIS A 4 -95.77 6.29 -11.56
CA HIS A 4 -94.85 5.26 -11.02
C HIS A 4 -94.10 4.62 -12.22
N PRO A 5 -92.95 3.94 -12.05
CA PRO A 5 -91.81 4.19 -11.16
C PRO A 5 -90.46 4.19 -11.94
N VAL A 6 -89.38 4.61 -11.27
CA VAL A 6 -88.00 4.45 -11.77
C VAL A 6 -87.39 3.19 -11.14
N VAL A 7 -86.81 2.31 -11.96
CA VAL A 7 -85.95 1.20 -11.53
C VAL A 7 -84.70 1.10 -12.43
N SER A 8 -83.56 1.10 -11.74
CA SER A 8 -82.16 0.75 -11.98
C SER A 8 -81.68 0.07 -13.27
N LEU A 9 -80.43 0.39 -13.65
CA LEU A 9 -79.40 -0.64 -13.86
C LEU A 9 -78.03 -0.17 -13.35
N ALA A 10 -77.40 -1.02 -12.54
CA ALA A 10 -76.10 -0.82 -11.91
C ALA A 10 -74.95 -1.23 -12.84
N ALA A 11 -73.83 -0.51 -12.78
CA ALA A 11 -72.53 -0.97 -13.27
C ALA A 11 -71.52 -0.86 -12.11
N GLY A 12 -71.09 -2.01 -11.59
CA GLY A 12 -70.05 -2.09 -10.58
C GLY A 12 -68.67 -1.88 -11.20
N ILE A 13 -67.90 -0.95 -10.64
CA ILE A 13 -66.46 -0.81 -10.91
C ILE A 13 -65.74 -1.33 -9.67
N THR A 14 -65.05 -2.46 -9.84
CA THR A 14 -64.13 -3.03 -8.85
C THR A 14 -62.81 -2.27 -8.92
N VAL A 15 -62.48 -1.51 -7.87
CA VAL A 15 -61.16 -0.91 -7.69
C VAL A 15 -60.30 -1.89 -6.88
N THR A 16 -59.34 -2.54 -7.54
CA THR A 16 -58.27 -3.29 -6.87
C THR A 16 -57.23 -2.32 -6.31
N LEU A 17 -57.14 -2.21 -4.99
CA LEU A 17 -56.01 -1.58 -4.31
C LEU A 17 -54.77 -2.45 -4.50
N GLY A 18 -53.83 -2.01 -5.34
CA GLY A 18 -52.49 -2.58 -5.41
C GLY A 18 -51.67 -2.13 -4.20
N ALA A 19 -51.29 -3.08 -3.33
CA ALA A 19 -50.35 -2.82 -2.25
C ALA A 19 -48.94 -2.58 -2.84
N VAL A 20 -48.44 -1.35 -2.70
CA VAL A 20 -47.03 -1.04 -2.98
C VAL A 20 -46.20 -1.58 -1.81
N VAL A 21 -45.55 -2.72 -2.02
CA VAL A 21 -44.49 -3.19 -1.11
C VAL A 21 -43.24 -2.38 -1.42
N ALA A 22 -42.96 -1.37 -0.60
CA ALA A 22 -41.68 -0.69 -0.61
C ALA A 22 -40.61 -1.65 -0.06
N LEU A 23 -39.85 -2.30 -0.95
CA LEU A 23 -38.61 -2.97 -0.58
C LEU A 23 -37.58 -1.89 -0.21
N THR A 24 -37.44 -1.61 1.08
CA THR A 24 -36.32 -0.84 1.61
C THR A 24 -35.07 -1.70 1.48
N ALA A 25 -34.25 -1.45 0.45
CA ALA A 25 -32.89 -1.96 0.41
C ALA A 25 -32.13 -1.39 1.62
N PRO A 26 -31.34 -2.19 2.35
CA PRO A 26 -30.52 -1.66 3.43
C PRO A 26 -29.47 -0.73 2.81
N THR A 27 -29.52 0.55 3.18
CA THR A 27 -28.60 1.56 2.66
C THR A 27 -27.22 1.35 3.26
N ALA A 28 -26.24 1.00 2.42
CA ALA A 28 -24.80 1.01 2.77
C ALA A 28 -24.30 2.37 3.31
N ALA A 29 -25.10 3.44 3.18
CA ALA A 29 -24.82 4.78 3.68
C ALA A 29 -24.83 4.92 5.21
N SER A 30 -25.41 3.97 5.96
CA SER A 30 -25.46 4.05 7.44
C SER A 30 -24.13 3.65 8.09
N ALA A 31 -23.49 2.59 7.60
CA ALA A 31 -22.19 2.13 8.11
C ALA A 31 -21.08 3.15 7.80
N ASP A 32 -21.14 3.79 6.63
CA ASP A 32 -20.18 4.80 6.19
C ASP A 32 -20.32 6.17 6.91
N ARG A 33 -21.45 6.40 7.59
CA ARG A 33 -21.63 7.58 8.46
C ARG A 33 -21.13 7.34 9.87
N ASP A 34 -21.29 6.13 10.39
CA ASP A 34 -20.86 5.76 11.75
C ASP A 34 -19.32 5.71 11.85
N ASP A 35 -18.67 5.25 10.78
CA ASP A 35 -17.20 5.24 10.69
C ASP A 35 -16.55 6.62 10.56
N ARG A 36 -17.30 7.64 10.14
CA ARG A 36 -16.87 9.04 10.14
C ARG A 36 -16.91 9.68 11.53
N HIS A 37 -17.55 9.03 12.51
CA HIS A 37 -17.66 9.51 13.89
C HIS A 37 -16.58 8.98 14.83
N ARG A 38 -15.80 7.94 14.44
CA ARG A 38 -14.62 7.54 15.20
C ARG A 38 -13.54 8.61 15.04
N SER A 39 -13.33 9.40 16.09
CA SER A 39 -12.24 10.38 16.14
C SER A 39 -10.86 9.71 16.18
N SER A 40 -10.80 8.42 16.57
CA SER A 40 -9.57 7.66 16.62
C SER A 40 -9.67 6.18 16.21
N TYR A 41 -8.56 5.66 15.68
CA TYR A 41 -8.36 4.26 15.30
C TYR A 41 -6.87 3.93 15.16
N THR A 42 -6.53 2.64 15.09
CA THR A 42 -5.16 2.15 14.94
C THR A 42 -4.97 1.48 13.58
N VAL A 43 -3.82 1.74 12.96
CA VAL A 43 -3.37 1.16 11.69
C VAL A 43 -2.09 0.37 11.93
N GLY A 44 -1.93 -0.81 11.32
CA GLY A 44 -0.66 -1.54 11.35
C GLY A 44 0.24 -1.17 10.17
N LEU A 45 1.52 -0.92 10.42
CA LEU A 45 2.55 -0.62 9.42
C LEU A 45 3.64 -1.69 9.49
N PHE A 46 3.96 -2.31 8.36
CA PHE A 46 4.89 -3.43 8.25
C PHE A 46 5.29 -3.69 6.79
N GLY A 47 6.40 -4.38 6.56
CA GLY A 47 6.88 -4.84 5.26
C GLY A 47 8.26 -5.49 5.40
N ASP A 48 8.96 -5.73 4.28
CA ASP A 48 10.28 -6.37 4.27
C ASP A 48 10.32 -7.72 5.00
N MET A 49 9.24 -8.48 4.88
CA MET A 49 9.04 -9.78 5.53
C MET A 49 7.92 -10.59 4.85
N PRO A 50 7.96 -11.93 4.90
CA PRO A 50 8.95 -12.77 5.57
C PRO A 50 10.16 -13.16 4.71
N TYR A 51 11.35 -12.65 5.04
CA TYR A 51 12.55 -12.99 4.29
C TYR A 51 13.12 -14.36 4.65
N GLY A 52 13.25 -15.22 3.63
CA GLY A 52 13.82 -16.56 3.77
C GLY A 52 13.16 -17.43 4.83
N ASP A 53 13.81 -18.53 5.19
CA ASP A 53 13.26 -19.49 6.16
C ASP A 53 13.10 -18.87 7.56
N TYR A 54 14.03 -18.00 7.96
CA TYR A 54 13.97 -17.35 9.26
C TYR A 54 12.74 -16.44 9.36
N GLY A 55 12.53 -15.52 8.42
CA GLY A 55 11.35 -14.66 8.43
C GLY A 55 10.05 -15.47 8.36
N ARG A 56 10.00 -16.50 7.50
CA ARG A 56 8.80 -17.34 7.35
C ARG A 56 8.43 -18.09 8.64
N ALA A 57 9.42 -18.48 9.45
CA ALA A 57 9.20 -19.10 10.74
C ALA A 57 8.66 -18.13 11.82
N HIS A 58 8.97 -16.82 11.72
CA HIS A 58 8.63 -15.81 12.73
C HIS A 58 7.39 -14.97 12.38
N TYR A 59 7.03 -14.91 11.09
CA TYR A 59 5.88 -14.15 10.60
C TYR A 59 4.51 -14.58 11.16
N PRO A 60 4.24 -15.86 11.48
CA PRO A 60 3.00 -16.23 12.16
C PRO A 60 2.79 -15.50 13.50
N ALA A 61 3.87 -15.19 14.23
CA ALA A 61 3.79 -14.41 15.46
C ALA A 61 3.45 -12.94 15.19
N VAL A 62 3.91 -12.38 14.05
CA VAL A 62 3.51 -11.03 13.58
C VAL A 62 2.02 -10.98 13.29
N ILE A 63 1.50 -11.93 12.51
CA ILE A 63 0.07 -12.01 12.21
C ILE A 63 -0.76 -12.13 13.49
N ALA A 64 -0.35 -12.99 14.42
CA ALA A 64 -1.07 -13.19 15.68
C ALA A 64 -1.15 -11.90 16.53
N ASP A 65 -0.03 -11.18 16.64
CA ASP A 65 0.06 -9.95 17.41
C ASP A 65 -0.76 -8.81 16.76
N MET A 66 -0.66 -8.64 15.44
CA MET A 66 -1.48 -7.68 14.69
C MET A 66 -2.98 -7.97 14.77
N ASN A 67 -3.38 -9.25 14.74
CA ASN A 67 -4.79 -9.64 14.89
C ASN A 67 -5.32 -9.34 16.30
N ALA A 68 -4.49 -9.47 17.33
CA ALA A 68 -4.84 -9.11 18.71
C ALA A 68 -4.97 -7.60 18.91
N ALA A 69 -4.34 -6.78 18.07
CA ALA A 69 -4.35 -5.31 18.18
C ALA A 69 -5.61 -4.62 17.63
N HIS A 70 -6.59 -5.37 17.09
CA HIS A 70 -7.87 -4.84 16.59
C HIS A 70 -7.72 -3.65 15.61
N LEU A 71 -6.82 -3.80 14.63
CA LEU A 71 -6.50 -2.79 13.64
C LEU A 71 -7.69 -2.43 12.75
N ALA A 72 -7.84 -1.15 12.39
CA ALA A 72 -8.83 -0.72 11.41
C ALA A 72 -8.48 -1.20 9.99
N PHE A 73 -7.18 -1.24 9.69
CA PHE A 73 -6.54 -1.81 8.51
C PHE A 73 -5.03 -1.85 8.75
N SER A 74 -4.28 -2.46 7.84
CA SER A 74 -2.82 -2.45 7.81
C SER A 74 -2.31 -2.02 6.43
N LEU A 75 -1.09 -1.49 6.42
CA LEU A 75 -0.35 -1.05 5.25
C LEU A 75 0.92 -1.92 5.16
N PHE A 76 0.97 -2.76 4.13
CA PHE A 76 2.16 -3.52 3.78
C PHE A 76 2.95 -2.75 2.72
N ASP A 77 4.13 -2.26 3.08
CA ASP A 77 4.88 -1.30 2.27
C ASP A 77 5.82 -1.90 1.23
N GLY A 78 6.00 -3.21 1.19
CA GLY A 78 6.68 -3.91 0.11
C GLY A 78 7.50 -5.08 0.61
N ASP A 79 8.06 -5.84 -0.32
CA ASP A 79 9.04 -6.90 -0.07
C ASP A 79 8.58 -8.02 0.87
N THR A 80 7.83 -8.93 0.27
CA THR A 80 7.32 -10.20 0.80
C THR A 80 8.35 -11.35 0.72
N LYS A 81 9.49 -11.09 0.07
CA LYS A 81 10.66 -11.98 -0.10
C LYS A 81 11.92 -11.12 -0.16
N ASN A 82 13.10 -11.70 0.09
CA ASN A 82 14.35 -10.95 -0.11
C ASN A 82 14.75 -10.87 -1.59
N GLY A 83 15.64 -9.96 -1.97
CA GLY A 83 16.05 -9.74 -3.36
C GLY A 83 16.89 -10.85 -4.01
N SER A 84 17.38 -11.82 -3.23
CA SER A 84 18.13 -12.97 -3.75
C SER A 84 17.23 -14.19 -4.04
N GLU A 85 16.07 -14.27 -3.40
CA GLU A 85 15.10 -15.33 -3.64
C GLU A 85 14.53 -15.23 -5.08
N PRO A 86 14.43 -16.35 -5.83
CA PRO A 86 13.80 -16.35 -7.14
C PRO A 86 12.30 -16.03 -7.06
N CYS A 87 11.78 -15.33 -8.06
CA CYS A 87 10.38 -14.97 -8.16
C CYS A 87 9.55 -16.10 -8.79
N TYR A 88 9.49 -17.24 -8.10
CA TYR A 88 8.73 -18.40 -8.57
C TYR A 88 7.25 -18.04 -8.77
N ALA A 89 6.75 -18.19 -9.99
CA ALA A 89 5.35 -17.97 -10.35
C ALA A 89 4.81 -19.17 -11.13
N ASP A 90 3.49 -19.36 -11.12
CA ASP A 90 2.86 -20.38 -11.98
C ASP A 90 3.39 -20.32 -13.42
N PRO A 91 3.54 -21.49 -14.07
CA PRO A 91 3.91 -21.54 -15.48
C PRO A 91 2.94 -20.70 -16.32
N HIS A 92 3.48 -19.76 -17.07
CA HIS A 92 2.75 -19.05 -18.11
C HIS A 92 3.52 -19.25 -19.44
N PRO A 93 2.84 -19.12 -20.59
CA PRO A 93 3.49 -19.29 -21.88
C PRO A 93 4.66 -18.32 -22.02
N GLU A 94 5.78 -18.76 -22.59
CA GLU A 94 6.89 -17.87 -22.96
C GLU A 94 6.34 -16.70 -23.78
N ASP A 95 6.65 -15.46 -23.38
CA ASP A 95 6.31 -14.26 -24.13
C ASP A 95 7.49 -13.89 -25.04
N PRO A 96 7.36 -13.99 -26.37
CA PRO A 96 8.42 -13.59 -27.30
C PRO A 96 8.80 -12.11 -27.20
N ALA A 97 7.96 -11.27 -26.59
CA ALA A 97 8.26 -9.87 -26.31
C ALA A 97 9.16 -9.69 -25.06
N ASN A 98 9.29 -10.69 -24.19
CA ASN A 98 10.11 -10.65 -22.98
C ASN A 98 11.31 -11.62 -23.12
N PRO A 99 12.49 -11.13 -23.52
CA PRO A 99 13.62 -11.98 -23.88
C PRO A 99 14.35 -12.58 -22.67
N THR A 100 14.01 -12.18 -21.44
CA THR A 100 14.57 -12.77 -20.22
C THR A 100 14.03 -14.19 -20.04
N PRO A 101 14.88 -15.24 -20.05
CA PRO A 101 14.39 -16.61 -19.90
C PRO A 101 13.70 -16.75 -18.54
N ASP A 102 12.41 -17.13 -18.53
CA ASP A 102 11.72 -17.41 -17.28
C ASP A 102 12.23 -18.73 -16.69
N LYS A 103 13.09 -18.63 -15.68
CA LYS A 103 13.69 -19.76 -14.99
C LYS A 103 13.11 -19.96 -13.59
N ALA A 104 12.45 -18.97 -13.02
CA ALA A 104 11.73 -19.11 -11.75
C ALA A 104 10.28 -19.54 -12.01
N VAL A 105 10.13 -20.78 -12.49
CA VAL A 105 8.81 -21.40 -12.71
C VAL A 105 8.44 -22.22 -11.48
N ALA A 106 7.26 -21.97 -10.92
CA ALA A 106 6.79 -22.64 -9.73
C ALA A 106 6.52 -24.14 -9.98
N ASP A 107 6.89 -24.96 -9.01
CA ASP A 107 6.66 -26.41 -8.99
C ASP A 107 6.36 -26.93 -7.58
N ALA A 108 6.38 -28.25 -7.39
CA ALA A 108 6.10 -28.88 -6.10
C ALA A 108 7.13 -28.56 -5.00
N THR A 109 8.35 -28.18 -5.37
CA THR A 109 9.45 -27.83 -4.48
C THR A 109 9.67 -26.33 -4.35
N HIS A 110 9.26 -25.56 -5.35
CA HIS A 110 9.34 -24.11 -5.40
C HIS A 110 7.94 -23.53 -5.61
N PRO A 111 7.14 -23.33 -4.56
CA PRO A 111 5.79 -22.83 -4.70
C PRO A 111 5.77 -21.39 -5.20
N ASP A 112 4.65 -21.01 -5.81
CA ASP A 112 4.39 -19.64 -6.26
C ASP A 112 4.47 -18.66 -5.07
N VAL A 113 5.44 -17.73 -5.13
CA VAL A 113 5.71 -16.80 -4.03
C VAL A 113 4.59 -15.80 -3.85
N TYR A 114 3.93 -15.37 -4.93
CA TYR A 114 2.83 -14.41 -4.91
C TYR A 114 1.58 -15.00 -4.25
N LYS A 115 1.24 -16.25 -4.58
CA LYS A 115 0.12 -16.96 -3.94
C LYS A 115 0.42 -17.29 -2.48
N SER A 116 1.68 -17.58 -2.16
CA SER A 116 2.11 -17.79 -0.78
C SER A 116 1.90 -16.52 0.04
N THR A 117 2.32 -15.36 -0.48
CA THR A 117 2.04 -14.03 0.10
C THR A 117 0.55 -13.79 0.30
N LEU A 118 -0.28 -14.03 -0.72
CA LEU A 118 -1.74 -13.84 -0.59
C LEU A 118 -2.35 -14.76 0.48
N SER A 119 -1.82 -15.97 0.65
CA SER A 119 -2.25 -16.90 1.70
C SER A 119 -1.84 -16.43 3.10
N LEU A 120 -0.72 -15.73 3.21
CA LEU A 120 -0.29 -15.08 4.46
C LEU A 120 -1.17 -13.86 4.78
N PHE A 121 -1.41 -12.98 3.81
CA PHE A 121 -2.31 -11.84 4.01
C PHE A 121 -3.74 -12.26 4.32
N ALA A 122 -4.22 -13.40 3.81
CA ALA A 122 -5.52 -13.97 4.15
C ALA A 122 -5.64 -14.46 5.61
N GLN A 123 -4.56 -14.43 6.40
CA GLN A 123 -4.58 -14.74 7.83
C GLN A 123 -4.71 -13.49 8.71
N LEU A 124 -4.46 -12.29 8.16
CA LEU A 124 -4.72 -11.04 8.86
C LEU A 124 -6.23 -10.77 8.90
N ASP A 125 -6.75 -10.52 10.10
CA ASP A 125 -8.17 -10.23 10.31
C ASP A 125 -8.52 -8.88 9.67
N ALA A 126 -7.70 -7.85 9.90
CA ALA A 126 -7.89 -6.52 9.37
C ALA A 126 -7.64 -6.42 7.85
N PRO A 127 -8.23 -5.43 7.16
CA PRO A 127 -7.91 -5.12 5.76
C PRO A 127 -6.42 -4.87 5.55
N VAL A 128 -5.84 -5.42 4.48
CA VAL A 128 -4.43 -5.20 4.10
C VAL A 128 -4.38 -4.40 2.81
N ILE A 129 -3.77 -3.21 2.87
CA ILE A 129 -3.38 -2.44 1.70
C ILE A 129 -1.95 -2.83 1.38
N TYR A 130 -1.70 -3.24 0.13
CA TYR A 130 -0.43 -3.77 -0.30
C TYR A 130 0.08 -2.98 -1.50
N THR A 131 1.29 -2.45 -1.40
CA THR A 131 2.08 -1.93 -2.53
C THR A 131 3.31 -2.81 -2.73
N PRO A 132 3.69 -3.16 -3.97
CA PRO A 132 4.88 -3.96 -4.21
C PRO A 132 6.16 -3.22 -3.81
N GLY A 133 7.15 -4.00 -3.40
CA GLY A 133 8.54 -3.59 -3.33
C GLY A 133 9.36 -4.06 -4.52
N ASP A 134 10.67 -3.82 -4.48
CA ASP A 134 11.59 -4.17 -5.56
C ASP A 134 11.76 -5.70 -5.67
N ASN A 135 11.70 -6.38 -4.53
CA ASN A 135 11.88 -7.82 -4.42
C ASN A 135 10.76 -8.62 -5.12
N GLU A 136 9.55 -8.09 -5.26
CA GLU A 136 8.47 -8.83 -5.94
C GLU A 136 8.55 -8.83 -7.46
N TRP A 137 9.32 -7.92 -8.07
CA TRP A 137 9.29 -7.80 -9.52
C TRP A 137 10.59 -7.27 -10.09
N THR A 138 11.06 -6.09 -9.66
CA THR A 138 12.24 -5.45 -10.28
C THR A 138 13.55 -6.18 -10.02
N ASP A 139 13.58 -7.01 -8.99
CA ASP A 139 14.74 -7.83 -8.62
C ASP A 139 14.73 -9.22 -9.27
N CYS A 140 13.60 -9.60 -9.86
CA CYS A 140 13.44 -10.91 -10.45
C CYS A 140 14.36 -11.13 -11.65
N ASP A 141 14.81 -10.06 -12.30
CA ASP A 141 15.76 -10.09 -13.41
C ASP A 141 17.23 -10.00 -12.96
N ARG A 142 17.53 -9.89 -11.66
CA ARG A 142 18.91 -9.74 -11.16
C ARG A 142 19.71 -11.02 -11.40
N PRO A 143 20.95 -10.92 -11.92
CA PRO A 143 21.84 -12.09 -12.06
C PRO A 143 22.16 -12.80 -10.74
N SER A 144 22.01 -12.12 -9.59
CA SER A 144 22.27 -12.63 -8.25
C SER A 144 21.16 -13.50 -7.65
N THR A 145 20.04 -13.70 -8.36
CA THR A 145 18.99 -14.63 -7.92
C THR A 145 19.54 -16.05 -7.74
N VAL A 146 19.16 -16.71 -6.65
CA VAL A 146 19.68 -18.04 -6.28
C VAL A 146 19.47 -19.04 -7.41
N GLY A 147 20.52 -19.80 -7.73
CA GLY A 147 20.48 -20.79 -8.82
C GLY A 147 20.41 -20.20 -10.23
N GLY A 148 20.52 -18.87 -10.37
CA GLY A 148 20.35 -18.17 -11.65
C GLY A 148 18.91 -18.22 -12.18
N ALA A 149 17.94 -18.47 -11.28
CA ALA A 149 16.52 -18.52 -11.59
C ALA A 149 15.94 -17.11 -11.70
N VAL A 150 16.27 -16.44 -12.81
CA VAL A 150 15.76 -15.11 -13.17
C VAL A 150 14.41 -15.20 -13.89
N SER A 151 13.65 -14.12 -13.86
CA SER A 151 12.41 -13.91 -14.62
C SER A 151 12.36 -12.48 -15.14
N ASP A 152 11.48 -12.21 -16.11
CA ASP A 152 11.24 -10.85 -16.59
C ASP A 152 10.50 -10.00 -15.54
N SER A 153 11.06 -8.85 -15.18
CA SER A 153 10.49 -7.96 -14.16
C SER A 153 9.11 -7.40 -14.54
N SER A 154 8.86 -7.11 -15.81
CA SER A 154 7.58 -6.56 -16.28
C SER A 154 6.49 -7.61 -16.28
N ASP A 155 6.81 -8.83 -16.69
CA ASP A 155 5.93 -9.98 -16.54
C ASP A 155 5.57 -10.23 -15.06
N ARG A 156 6.56 -10.22 -14.17
CA ARG A 156 6.33 -10.42 -12.73
C ARG A 156 5.44 -9.35 -12.12
N LEU A 157 5.60 -8.08 -12.53
CA LEU A 157 4.67 -7.02 -12.13
C LEU A 157 3.25 -7.26 -12.68
N ALA A 158 3.11 -7.70 -13.93
CA ALA A 158 1.81 -8.00 -14.53
C ALA A 158 1.11 -9.17 -13.82
N TYR A 159 1.85 -10.23 -13.51
CA TYR A 159 1.37 -11.39 -12.75
C TYR A 159 0.92 -10.99 -11.34
N LEU A 160 1.77 -10.25 -10.62
CA LEU A 160 1.45 -9.70 -9.31
C LEU A 160 0.17 -8.87 -9.36
N ARG A 161 0.04 -7.95 -10.33
CA ARG A 161 -1.14 -7.09 -10.46
C ARG A 161 -2.42 -7.88 -10.65
N LYS A 162 -2.38 -8.90 -11.50
CA LYS A 162 -3.52 -9.79 -11.78
C LYS A 162 -3.98 -10.55 -10.54
N LEU A 163 -3.05 -11.02 -9.71
CA LEU A 163 -3.37 -11.78 -8.51
C LEU A 163 -3.80 -10.91 -7.34
N SER A 164 -3.03 -9.86 -7.05
CA SER A 164 -3.17 -9.07 -5.82
C SER A 164 -4.21 -7.97 -5.94
N TYR A 165 -4.51 -7.51 -7.16
CA TYR A 165 -5.37 -6.35 -7.39
C TYR A 165 -6.54 -6.58 -8.37
N PRO A 166 -7.31 -7.68 -8.24
CA PRO A 166 -8.32 -8.05 -9.24
C PRO A 166 -9.57 -7.16 -9.23
N ASP A 167 -9.84 -6.48 -8.12
CA ASP A 167 -11.01 -5.62 -7.93
C ASP A 167 -10.67 -4.43 -7.00
N ASN A 168 -11.64 -3.53 -6.78
CA ASN A 168 -11.50 -2.35 -5.91
C ASN A 168 -11.59 -2.66 -4.41
N ARG A 169 -11.16 -3.85 -3.97
CA ARG A 169 -11.09 -4.23 -2.56
C ARG A 169 -9.66 -4.47 -2.11
N SER A 170 -9.42 -4.23 -0.82
CA SER A 170 -8.17 -4.60 -0.15
C SER A 170 -8.01 -6.12 -0.02
N LEU A 171 -6.86 -6.54 0.47
CA LEU A 171 -6.58 -7.91 0.93
C LEU A 171 -6.98 -8.06 2.41
N GLY A 172 -6.64 -9.18 3.04
CA GLY A 172 -7.07 -9.53 4.40
C GLY A 172 -8.40 -10.31 4.45
N ARG A 173 -8.72 -10.85 5.63
CA ARG A 173 -10.00 -11.56 5.88
C ARG A 173 -11.18 -10.60 5.80
N HIS A 174 -11.08 -9.47 6.47
CA HIS A 174 -11.99 -8.34 6.29
C HIS A 174 -11.44 -7.42 5.21
N LYS A 175 -12.28 -7.08 4.23
CA LYS A 175 -11.87 -6.23 3.10
C LYS A 175 -12.55 -4.87 3.18
N MET A 176 -11.85 -3.84 2.75
CA MET A 176 -12.40 -2.50 2.55
C MET A 176 -12.37 -2.12 1.07
N THR A 177 -13.25 -1.18 0.70
CA THR A 177 -13.23 -0.62 -0.66
C THR A 177 -12.13 0.42 -0.77
N VAL A 178 -11.39 0.37 -1.87
CA VAL A 178 -10.34 1.33 -2.21
C VAL A 178 -10.56 1.88 -3.61
N MET A 179 -10.07 3.07 -3.88
CA MET A 179 -10.03 3.60 -5.25
C MET A 179 -8.64 3.35 -5.83
N ARG A 180 -8.58 2.54 -6.88
CA ARG A 180 -7.34 2.32 -7.64
C ARG A 180 -7.11 3.45 -8.65
N GLN A 181 -5.85 3.74 -8.95
CA GLN A 181 -5.50 4.82 -9.89
C GLN A 181 -6.06 4.59 -11.28
N SER A 182 -5.85 3.38 -11.80
CA SER A 182 -6.33 2.96 -13.11
C SER A 182 -6.22 1.44 -13.26
N ALA A 183 -6.72 0.89 -14.36
CA ALA A 183 -6.47 -0.51 -14.71
C ALA A 183 -4.98 -0.81 -15.00
N ALA A 184 -4.20 0.19 -15.41
CA ALA A 184 -2.77 0.04 -15.70
C ALA A 184 -1.87 0.10 -14.45
N TYR A 185 -2.33 0.81 -13.41
CA TYR A 185 -1.65 0.96 -12.13
C TYR A 185 -2.60 0.60 -10.98
N PRO A 186 -3.08 -0.66 -10.92
CA PRO A 186 -4.06 -1.06 -9.92
C PRO A 186 -3.48 -1.06 -8.51
N GLU A 187 -2.17 -1.25 -8.34
CA GLU A 187 -1.47 -1.23 -7.06
C GLU A 187 -1.46 0.15 -6.39
N ASN A 188 -1.58 1.22 -7.19
CA ASN A 188 -1.70 2.57 -6.66
C ASN A 188 -3.13 2.80 -6.16
N VAL A 189 -3.30 2.97 -4.85
CA VAL A 189 -4.63 3.14 -4.25
C VAL A 189 -4.76 4.41 -3.44
N ARG A 190 -6.01 4.86 -3.27
CA ARG A 190 -6.41 5.97 -2.40
C ARG A 190 -7.71 5.64 -1.70
N PHE A 191 -7.81 6.03 -0.45
CA PHE A 191 -9.06 6.01 0.31
C PHE A 191 -9.02 7.08 1.43
N THR A 192 -10.13 7.29 2.11
CA THR A 192 -10.22 8.18 3.27
C THR A 192 -10.90 7.43 4.40
N LYS A 193 -10.31 7.51 5.60
CA LYS A 193 -10.82 6.86 6.81
C LYS A 193 -10.71 7.87 7.96
N GLY A 194 -11.83 8.14 8.64
CA GLY A 194 -11.88 9.19 9.66
C GLY A 194 -11.29 10.52 9.14
N PRO A 195 -10.29 11.12 9.82
CA PRO A 195 -9.74 12.43 9.47
C PRO A 195 -8.57 12.36 8.46
N VAL A 196 -8.22 11.20 7.90
CA VAL A 196 -6.99 11.04 7.09
C VAL A 196 -7.30 10.49 5.69
N THR A 197 -6.59 11.03 4.70
CA THR A 197 -6.50 10.45 3.35
C THR A 197 -5.23 9.64 3.21
N TYR A 198 -5.37 8.43 2.68
CA TYR A 198 -4.30 7.45 2.50
C TYR A 198 -3.98 7.26 1.03
N LEU A 199 -2.70 7.14 0.70
CA LEU A 199 -2.18 6.84 -0.64
C LEU A 199 -1.20 5.68 -0.55
N ALA A 200 -1.32 4.70 -1.43
CA ALA A 200 -0.26 3.72 -1.70
C ALA A 200 0.27 3.96 -3.10
N LEU A 201 1.59 3.93 -3.26
CA LEU A 201 2.28 4.12 -4.53
C LEU A 201 3.34 3.04 -4.73
N ASN A 202 3.38 2.48 -5.92
CA ASN A 202 4.47 1.64 -6.36
C ASN A 202 5.66 2.52 -6.74
N ILE A 203 6.50 2.85 -5.75
CA ILE A 203 7.82 3.46 -5.92
C ILE A 203 8.80 2.50 -5.22
N PRO A 204 9.40 1.55 -5.97
CA PRO A 204 10.29 0.54 -5.42
C PRO A 204 11.74 1.04 -5.38
N GLY A 205 12.57 0.38 -4.59
CA GLY A 205 14.01 0.30 -4.76
C GLY A 205 14.38 -0.46 -6.03
N SER A 206 15.64 -0.71 -6.31
CA SER A 206 16.74 0.24 -6.12
C SER A 206 16.64 1.31 -7.22
N ASP A 207 16.74 2.59 -6.84
CA ASP A 207 16.65 3.76 -7.73
C ASP A 207 15.39 3.78 -8.63
N ASN A 208 14.22 3.47 -8.07
CA ASN A 208 12.92 3.51 -8.75
C ASN A 208 12.83 2.59 -9.97
N ASN A 209 13.54 1.47 -9.97
CA ASN A 209 13.70 0.58 -11.13
C ASN A 209 14.26 1.26 -12.38
N PHE A 210 15.04 2.33 -12.24
CA PHE A 210 15.69 2.91 -13.40
C PHE A 210 16.71 1.92 -13.98
N ALA A 211 16.47 1.47 -15.22
CA ALA A 211 17.38 0.56 -15.89
C ALA A 211 18.64 1.28 -16.37
N ASP A 212 19.76 0.99 -15.69
CA ASP A 212 21.11 1.46 -16.02
C ASP A 212 21.91 0.48 -16.90
N GLY A 213 21.30 -0.68 -17.24
CA GLY A 213 21.90 -1.75 -18.03
C GLY A 213 22.62 -2.85 -17.24
N THR A 214 22.56 -2.82 -15.90
CA THR A 214 23.16 -3.86 -15.04
C THR A 214 22.25 -5.07 -14.79
N LYS A 215 20.94 -4.92 -15.00
CA LYS A 215 19.91 -5.96 -14.88
C LYS A 215 19.78 -6.78 -16.18
N ASN A 216 19.19 -7.98 -16.10
CA ASN A 216 18.83 -8.71 -17.31
C ASN A 216 17.65 -8.04 -18.02
N GLY A 217 17.60 -8.16 -19.35
CA GLY A 217 16.56 -7.56 -20.19
C GLY A 217 16.96 -6.24 -20.84
N PRO A 218 16.13 -5.69 -21.73
CA PRO A 218 16.48 -4.48 -22.48
C PRO A 218 16.37 -3.21 -21.62
N ALA A 219 17.47 -2.47 -21.46
CA ALA A 219 17.48 -1.25 -20.65
C ALA A 219 16.45 -0.19 -21.11
N ALA A 220 16.17 -0.11 -22.41
CA ALA A 220 15.18 0.81 -22.96
C ALA A 220 13.75 0.50 -22.47
N GLU A 221 13.41 -0.77 -22.24
CA GLU A 221 12.09 -1.18 -21.75
C GLU A 221 11.93 -0.83 -20.27
N GLY A 222 12.96 -1.09 -19.44
CA GLY A 222 12.96 -0.68 -18.03
C GLY A 222 12.90 0.84 -17.86
N GLN A 223 13.60 1.61 -18.71
CA GLN A 223 13.51 3.07 -18.70
C GLN A 223 12.12 3.58 -19.10
N ALA A 224 11.47 2.93 -20.07
CA ALA A 224 10.11 3.27 -20.49
C ALA A 224 9.08 2.93 -19.39
N GLU A 225 9.23 1.77 -18.73
CA GLU A 225 8.44 1.38 -17.55
C GLU A 225 8.55 2.44 -16.45
N TYR A 226 9.78 2.74 -16.01
CA TYR A 226 10.05 3.78 -15.00
C TYR A 226 9.40 5.11 -15.38
N ALA A 227 9.63 5.60 -16.61
CA ALA A 227 9.11 6.90 -17.04
C ALA A 227 7.57 6.95 -16.98
N ALA A 228 6.89 5.90 -17.44
CA ALA A 228 5.44 5.83 -17.44
C ALA A 228 4.86 5.68 -16.03
N ARG A 229 5.39 4.76 -15.22
CA ARG A 229 4.95 4.54 -13.84
C ARG A 229 5.22 5.75 -12.96
N ASN A 230 6.41 6.35 -13.04
CA ASN A 230 6.74 7.52 -12.24
C ASN A 230 5.86 8.73 -12.62
N ALA A 231 5.60 8.97 -13.92
CA ALA A 231 4.65 10.00 -14.33
C ALA A 231 3.23 9.76 -13.75
N ALA A 232 2.79 8.50 -13.69
CA ALA A 232 1.54 8.13 -13.04
C ALA A 232 1.59 8.37 -11.52
N ASN A 233 2.68 8.00 -10.83
CA ASN A 233 2.86 8.23 -9.40
C ASN A 233 2.81 9.72 -9.03
N LEU A 234 3.51 10.57 -9.79
CA LEU A 234 3.47 12.01 -9.59
C LEU A 234 2.06 12.58 -9.78
N ALA A 235 1.31 12.08 -10.77
CA ALA A 235 -0.10 12.45 -10.95
C ALA A 235 -0.99 11.93 -9.80
N TRP A 236 -0.69 10.76 -9.26
CA TRP A 236 -1.40 10.19 -8.12
C TRP A 236 -1.19 10.99 -6.84
N LEU A 237 0.05 11.41 -6.55
CA LEU A 237 0.36 12.34 -5.46
C LEU A 237 -0.46 13.63 -5.61
N ARG A 238 -0.40 14.28 -6.78
CA ARG A 238 -1.15 15.52 -7.04
C ARG A 238 -2.64 15.38 -6.77
N THR A 239 -3.25 14.36 -7.35
CA THR A 239 -4.70 14.15 -7.23
C THR A 239 -5.08 13.66 -5.83
N GLY A 240 -4.21 12.91 -5.17
CA GLY A 240 -4.35 12.45 -3.78
C GLY A 240 -4.45 13.59 -2.79
N PHE A 241 -3.52 14.55 -2.85
CA PHE A 241 -3.57 15.75 -2.02
C PHE A 241 -4.74 16.67 -2.37
N ALA A 242 -5.12 16.77 -3.65
CA ALA A 242 -6.34 17.50 -4.02
C ALA A 242 -7.59 16.86 -3.39
N ALA A 243 -7.67 15.53 -3.36
CA ALA A 243 -8.75 14.81 -2.69
C ALA A 243 -8.71 14.99 -1.17
N ALA A 244 -7.52 14.98 -0.55
CA ALA A 244 -7.37 15.25 0.88
C ALA A 244 -7.88 16.65 1.26
N LYS A 245 -7.58 17.67 0.44
CA LYS A 245 -8.09 19.04 0.61
C LYS A 245 -9.62 19.09 0.44
N ALA A 246 -10.16 18.42 -0.57
CA ALA A 246 -11.61 18.35 -0.80
C ALA A 246 -12.36 17.59 0.31
N ALA A 247 -11.73 16.59 0.91
CA ALA A 247 -12.25 15.84 2.04
C ALA A 247 -12.06 16.55 3.40
N HIS A 248 -11.38 17.70 3.41
CA HIS A 248 -10.96 18.40 4.64
C HIS A 248 -10.17 17.51 5.61
N SER A 249 -9.36 16.59 5.06
CA SER A 249 -8.52 15.70 5.86
C SER A 249 -7.57 16.51 6.75
N LYS A 250 -7.40 16.05 7.99
CA LYS A 250 -6.46 16.58 8.97
C LYS A 250 -5.04 16.09 8.73
N GLY A 251 -4.87 14.94 8.09
CA GLY A 251 -3.58 14.39 7.73
C GLY A 251 -3.60 13.67 6.38
N VAL A 252 -2.42 13.47 5.80
CA VAL A 252 -2.18 12.58 4.66
C VAL A 252 -1.15 11.55 5.06
N LEU A 253 -1.40 10.28 4.75
CA LEU A 253 -0.40 9.23 4.86
C LEU A 253 -0.16 8.59 3.51
N ILE A 254 1.12 8.41 3.20
CA ILE A 254 1.63 7.87 1.95
C ILE A 254 2.42 6.61 2.29
N VAL A 255 2.18 5.50 1.60
CA VAL A 255 2.96 4.28 1.72
C VAL A 255 3.60 3.92 0.39
N THR A 256 4.88 3.56 0.43
CA THR A 256 5.70 3.12 -0.70
C THR A 256 6.84 2.25 -0.20
N GLN A 257 7.47 1.43 -1.03
CA GLN A 257 8.58 0.61 -0.54
C GLN A 257 9.88 1.42 -0.36
N ALA A 258 10.31 2.20 -1.35
CA ALA A 258 11.66 2.74 -1.40
C ALA A 258 12.04 3.67 -0.22
N ASP A 259 13.25 3.51 0.32
CA ASP A 259 13.91 4.55 1.11
C ASP A 259 14.59 5.57 0.18
N MET A 260 13.90 6.69 -0.05
CA MET A 260 14.42 7.77 -0.91
C MET A 260 15.49 8.67 -0.27
N TRP A 261 15.94 8.33 0.95
CA TRP A 261 16.92 9.06 1.75
C TRP A 261 18.06 8.19 2.30
N ASP A 262 18.14 6.92 1.94
CA ASP A 262 19.28 6.07 2.32
C ASP A 262 20.58 6.62 1.72
N PRO A 263 21.53 7.12 2.55
CA PRO A 263 22.78 7.69 2.07
C PRO A 263 23.72 6.66 1.43
N SER A 264 23.43 5.36 1.59
CA SER A 264 24.20 4.26 1.00
C SER A 264 23.70 3.86 -0.40
N ALA A 265 22.51 4.31 -0.80
CA ALA A 265 21.85 3.92 -2.04
C ALA A 265 22.03 4.93 -3.18
N VAL A 266 21.76 4.47 -4.41
CA VAL A 266 21.57 5.36 -5.58
C VAL A 266 20.15 5.91 -5.55
N LEU A 267 20.02 7.24 -5.52
CA LEU A 267 18.75 7.94 -5.27
C LEU A 267 18.36 8.96 -6.36
N THR A 268 18.97 8.88 -7.54
CA THR A 268 18.84 9.89 -8.59
C THR A 268 17.41 9.96 -9.13
N HIS A 269 16.75 8.82 -9.30
CA HIS A 269 15.43 8.69 -9.93
C HIS A 269 14.26 8.78 -8.95
N TYR A 270 14.53 9.39 -7.80
CA TYR A 270 13.52 9.86 -6.83
C TYR A 270 13.42 11.39 -6.76
N ALA A 271 14.26 12.13 -7.48
CA ALA A 271 14.36 13.58 -7.34
C ALA A 271 13.02 14.31 -7.62
N ASP A 272 12.28 13.89 -8.64
CA ASP A 272 10.99 14.47 -9.00
C ASP A 272 9.88 14.07 -8.03
N THR A 273 9.91 12.84 -7.51
CA THR A 273 9.03 12.37 -6.43
C THR A 273 9.24 13.19 -5.17
N LYS A 274 10.49 13.39 -4.74
CA LYS A 274 10.82 14.24 -3.59
C LYS A 274 10.38 15.70 -3.81
N ALA A 275 10.56 16.23 -5.01
CA ALA A 275 10.09 17.58 -5.37
C ALA A 275 8.56 17.71 -5.35
N GLU A 276 7.83 16.71 -5.84
CA GLU A 276 6.36 16.69 -5.81
C GLU A 276 5.85 16.50 -4.38
N LEU A 277 6.46 15.63 -3.58
CA LEU A 277 6.18 15.50 -2.14
C LEU A 277 6.39 16.82 -1.40
N PHE A 278 7.51 17.51 -1.66
CA PHE A 278 7.78 18.85 -1.13
C PHE A 278 6.67 19.84 -1.46
N ARG A 279 6.30 19.93 -2.74
CA ARG A 279 5.27 20.86 -3.22
C ARG A 279 3.90 20.56 -2.62
N GLN A 280 3.53 19.29 -2.50
CA GLN A 280 2.25 18.91 -1.91
C GLN A 280 2.20 19.15 -0.40
N THR A 281 3.28 18.79 0.29
CA THR A 281 3.37 18.88 1.75
C THR A 281 3.36 20.33 2.22
N THR A 282 4.13 21.21 1.57
CA THR A 282 4.16 22.64 1.90
C THR A 282 2.84 23.36 1.57
N ALA A 283 2.03 22.80 0.66
CA ALA A 283 0.71 23.31 0.30
C ALA A 283 -0.45 22.65 1.08
N PHE A 284 -0.16 21.75 2.02
CA PHE A 284 -1.16 21.06 2.84
C PHE A 284 -1.02 21.50 4.30
N ALA A 285 -2.14 21.89 4.93
CA ALA A 285 -2.10 22.50 6.26
C ALA A 285 -1.86 21.50 7.40
N GLY A 286 -2.06 20.21 7.16
CA GLY A 286 -1.93 19.16 8.16
C GLY A 286 -0.62 18.39 8.09
N PRO A 287 -0.40 17.45 9.02
CA PRO A 287 0.71 16.52 8.97
C PRO A 287 0.66 15.60 7.74
N VAL A 288 1.81 15.33 7.16
CA VAL A 288 2.04 14.39 6.07
C VAL A 288 3.03 13.33 6.54
N VAL A 289 2.62 12.07 6.46
CA VAL A 289 3.47 10.93 6.81
C VAL A 289 3.81 10.15 5.55
N LEU A 290 5.08 9.82 5.37
CA LEU A 290 5.55 8.78 4.46
C LEU A 290 5.94 7.55 5.26
N VAL A 291 5.38 6.39 4.94
CA VAL A 291 5.77 5.08 5.46
C VAL A 291 6.52 4.35 4.36
N ASN A 292 7.71 3.82 4.68
CA ASN A 292 8.51 3.03 3.75
C ASN A 292 9.26 1.86 4.41
N GLY A 293 9.71 0.93 3.58
CA GLY A 293 10.52 -0.24 3.95
C GLY A 293 11.97 -0.09 3.49
N ASP A 294 12.50 -1.09 2.78
CA ASP A 294 13.75 -1.09 1.99
C ASP A 294 15.03 -1.11 2.85
N SER A 295 15.21 -0.14 3.75
CA SER A 295 16.44 -0.02 4.55
C SER A 295 16.51 -0.93 5.77
N HIS A 296 15.47 -1.72 6.04
CA HIS A 296 15.36 -2.65 7.16
C HIS A 296 15.72 -2.03 8.53
N SER A 297 15.49 -0.73 8.71
CA SER A 297 15.85 -0.01 9.92
C SER A 297 14.66 0.80 10.39
N PHE A 298 14.14 0.51 11.57
CA PHE A 298 13.03 1.29 12.12
C PHE A 298 13.50 2.70 12.49
N GLU A 299 12.95 3.70 11.80
CA GLU A 299 13.31 5.11 11.98
C GLU A 299 12.07 6.00 11.95
N THR A 300 12.12 7.13 12.67
CA THR A 300 11.17 8.24 12.50
C THR A 300 11.94 9.53 12.31
N THR A 301 11.89 10.10 11.11
CA THR A 301 12.74 11.22 10.70
C THR A 301 11.94 12.34 10.02
N LYS A 302 12.56 13.52 9.86
CA LYS A 302 12.03 14.64 9.08
C LYS A 302 12.97 15.01 7.93
N PRO A 303 13.08 14.15 6.90
CA PRO A 303 14.18 14.24 5.93
C PRO A 303 13.87 15.17 4.74
N LEU A 304 12.64 15.68 4.63
CA LEU A 304 12.23 16.58 3.56
C LEU A 304 12.64 18.01 3.91
N THR A 305 13.42 18.65 3.03
CA THR A 305 14.02 19.96 3.28
C THR A 305 13.71 20.96 2.16
N ASP A 306 13.53 22.22 2.55
CA ASP A 306 13.48 23.38 1.68
C ASP A 306 14.89 23.98 1.54
N TYR A 307 15.43 23.95 0.33
CA TYR A 307 16.73 24.57 0.01
C TYR A 307 16.61 26.01 -0.48
N ALA A 308 15.40 26.49 -0.79
CA ALA A 308 15.17 27.77 -1.44
C ALA A 308 14.95 28.92 -0.45
N THR A 309 14.54 28.63 0.79
CA THR A 309 14.20 29.66 1.79
C THR A 309 15.26 29.88 2.86
N VAL A 310 15.13 31.00 3.56
CA VAL A 310 15.89 31.33 4.77
C VAL A 310 15.01 31.03 5.99
N ASN A 311 15.52 30.30 6.97
CA ASN A 311 14.74 30.01 8.18
C ASN A 311 14.59 31.23 9.10
N ALA A 312 13.79 31.07 10.16
CA ALA A 312 13.58 32.09 11.18
C ALA A 312 14.86 32.57 11.89
N ALA A 313 15.95 31.79 11.84
CA ALA A 313 17.26 32.17 12.36
C ALA A 313 18.13 32.94 11.35
N GLY A 314 17.62 33.26 10.16
CA GLY A 314 18.36 33.98 9.12
C GLY A 314 19.35 33.11 8.36
N LEU A 315 19.33 31.78 8.53
CA LEU A 315 20.20 30.86 7.80
C LEU A 315 19.53 30.42 6.49
N ALA A 316 20.27 30.54 5.39
CA ALA A 316 19.89 29.88 4.14
C ALA A 316 19.86 28.35 4.35
N GLY A 317 19.00 27.65 3.61
CA GLY A 317 18.69 26.23 3.81
C GLY A 317 19.89 25.26 3.80
N PRO A 318 19.66 23.97 4.09
CA PRO A 318 18.37 23.28 4.12
C PRO A 318 17.53 23.55 5.38
N ASN A 319 16.25 23.92 5.19
CA ASN A 319 15.27 24.07 6.27
C ASN A 319 14.34 22.86 6.30
N VAL A 320 14.11 22.28 7.47
CA VAL A 320 13.22 21.11 7.60
C VAL A 320 11.77 21.50 7.29
N VAL A 321 11.08 20.67 6.51
CA VAL A 321 9.62 20.77 6.31
C VAL A 321 8.92 20.12 7.50
N GLU A 322 8.59 20.91 8.50
CA GLU A 322 8.17 20.42 9.83
C GLU A 322 6.88 19.57 9.83
N ASN A 323 5.98 19.80 8.87
CA ASN A 323 4.76 18.99 8.76
C ASN A 323 4.96 17.67 8.00
N PHE A 324 6.18 17.35 7.56
CA PHE A 324 6.53 16.05 7.00
C PHE A 324 7.18 15.15 8.06
N THR A 325 6.79 13.89 8.10
CA THR A 325 7.45 12.85 8.89
C THR A 325 7.61 11.60 8.03
N ARG A 326 8.80 11.02 8.01
CA ARG A 326 9.08 9.70 7.42
C ARG A 326 9.14 8.66 8.53
N VAL A 327 8.54 7.50 8.31
CA VAL A 327 8.60 6.34 9.19
C VAL A 327 9.05 5.14 8.37
N THR A 328 10.21 4.60 8.71
CA THR A 328 10.69 3.35 8.10
C THR A 328 10.22 2.17 8.95
N THR A 329 9.66 1.11 8.37
CA THR A 329 9.24 -0.09 9.12
C THR A 329 10.42 -0.99 9.47
N PHE A 330 10.15 -2.01 10.30
CA PHE A 330 11.09 -3.10 10.49
C PHE A 330 11.21 -3.94 9.21
N GLY A 331 12.33 -4.65 9.07
CA GLY A 331 12.55 -5.57 7.94
C GLY A 331 13.63 -6.60 8.20
N GLU A 332 13.87 -7.46 7.22
CA GLU A 332 14.87 -8.53 7.26
C GLU A 332 14.61 -9.52 8.42
N ALA A 333 15.57 -9.65 9.35
CA ALA A 333 15.43 -10.51 10.52
C ALA A 333 14.46 -9.92 11.55
N GLN A 334 14.15 -8.62 11.47
CA GLN A 334 13.31 -7.92 12.44
C GLN A 334 11.83 -8.11 12.09
N ASN A 335 11.30 -9.28 12.40
CA ASN A 335 9.90 -9.63 12.19
C ASN A 335 9.03 -8.98 13.28
N HIS A 336 8.89 -7.66 13.21
CA HIS A 336 8.16 -6.78 14.13
C HIS A 336 7.30 -5.81 13.32
N TRP A 337 6.43 -5.04 13.97
CA TRP A 337 5.56 -4.09 13.28
C TRP A 337 5.38 -2.81 14.06
N VAL A 338 4.83 -1.78 13.42
CA VAL A 338 4.58 -0.47 14.03
C VAL A 338 3.09 -0.22 14.01
N SER A 339 2.51 0.17 15.15
CA SER A 339 1.15 0.68 15.19
C SER A 339 1.15 2.18 15.00
N LEU A 340 0.21 2.66 14.20
CA LEU A 340 -0.10 4.06 14.02
C LEU A 340 -1.46 4.36 14.66
N ALA A 341 -1.46 5.06 15.77
CA ALA A 341 -2.67 5.65 16.32
C ALA A 341 -2.99 6.94 15.55
N VAL A 342 -4.22 7.03 15.05
CA VAL A 342 -4.79 8.22 14.43
C VAL A 342 -5.78 8.85 15.40
N ASP A 343 -5.63 10.14 15.70
CA ASP A 343 -6.59 10.90 16.51
C ASP A 343 -6.80 12.30 15.94
N ALA A 344 -8.02 12.62 15.54
CA ALA A 344 -8.39 13.95 15.02
C ALA A 344 -8.26 15.09 16.06
N GLN A 345 -8.23 14.75 17.35
CA GLN A 345 -8.14 15.71 18.45
C GLN A 345 -6.69 16.03 18.84
N ASP A 346 -5.75 15.16 18.47
CA ASP A 346 -4.32 15.41 18.64
C ASP A 346 -3.84 16.33 17.50
N PRO A 347 -3.20 17.48 17.78
CA PRO A 347 -2.65 18.34 16.73
C PRO A 347 -1.61 17.64 15.84
N ASN A 348 -0.95 16.58 16.31
CA ASN A 348 -0.02 15.78 15.51
C ASN A 348 -0.73 14.76 14.61
N VAL A 349 -2.01 14.44 14.89
CA VAL A 349 -2.85 13.44 14.20
C VAL A 349 -2.35 12.00 14.30
N PHE A 350 -1.04 11.78 14.25
CA PHE A 350 -0.36 10.50 14.12
C PHE A 350 0.57 10.27 15.31
N THR A 351 0.48 9.09 15.93
CA THR A 351 1.43 8.60 16.95
C THR A 351 1.87 7.19 16.59
N PHE A 352 3.18 6.93 16.64
CA PHE A 352 3.77 5.65 16.26
C PHE A 352 4.28 4.91 17.50
N GLU A 353 3.97 3.62 17.58
CA GLU A 353 4.44 2.73 18.64
C GLU A 353 4.97 1.43 18.02
N GLN A 354 6.18 1.05 18.41
CA GLN A 354 6.80 -0.21 17.99
C GLN A 354 6.19 -1.40 18.76
N HIS A 355 5.91 -2.48 18.05
CA HIS A 355 5.46 -3.75 18.62
C HIS A 355 6.56 -4.79 18.44
N LEU A 356 7.42 -4.91 19.46
CA LEU A 356 8.46 -5.94 19.50
C LEU A 356 7.88 -7.26 19.97
N ILE A 357 7.79 -8.22 19.06
CA ILE A 357 7.25 -9.54 19.36
C ILE A 357 8.30 -10.34 20.11
N ALA A 358 8.01 -10.64 21.38
CA ALA A 358 8.97 -11.29 22.28
C ALA A 358 9.57 -12.59 21.73
N ALA A 359 8.78 -13.38 21.00
CA ALA A 359 9.23 -14.63 20.37
C ALA A 359 10.21 -14.41 19.19
N ASN A 360 10.22 -13.21 18.61
CA ASN A 360 11.03 -12.85 17.46
C ASN A 360 12.29 -12.05 17.86
N ILE A 361 12.47 -11.73 19.14
CA ILE A 361 13.66 -11.02 19.62
C ILE A 361 14.84 -12.00 19.66
N PRO A 362 15.92 -11.78 18.90
CA PRO A 362 17.06 -12.68 18.90
C PRO A 362 17.79 -12.65 20.25
N ALA A 363 18.28 -13.81 20.68
CA ALA A 363 19.14 -13.89 21.86
C ALA A 363 20.52 -13.28 21.54
N TYR A 364 20.79 -12.08 22.04
CA TYR A 364 22.11 -11.47 21.90
C TYR A 364 23.12 -12.21 22.78
N THR A 365 24.12 -12.84 22.15
CA THR A 365 25.29 -13.37 22.85
C THR A 365 26.38 -12.31 22.78
N PRO A 366 26.77 -11.68 23.91
CA PRO A 366 27.87 -10.74 23.91
C PRO A 366 29.13 -11.41 23.36
N PRO A 367 29.96 -10.70 22.57
CA PRO A 367 31.22 -11.25 22.14
C PRO A 367 32.04 -11.68 23.37
N SER A 368 32.63 -12.88 23.31
CA SER A 368 33.58 -13.34 24.32
C SER A 368 34.68 -12.28 24.49
N ALA A 369 35.00 -11.91 25.73
CA ALA A 369 36.12 -11.00 25.99
C ALA A 369 37.40 -11.54 25.33
N PRO A 370 38.21 -10.66 24.70
CA PRO A 370 39.40 -11.05 23.95
C PRO A 370 40.47 -11.76 24.79
#